data_AF-A0A9W6X7N2-F1
#
_entry.id   AF-A0A9W6X7N2-F1
#
_cell.length_a   1.000
_cell.length_b   1.000
_cell.length_c   1.000
_cell.angle_alpha   90.00
_cell.angle_beta   90.00
_cell.angle_gamma   90.00
#
_symmetry.space_group_name_H-M   'P 1'
#
loop_
_entity.id
_entity.type
_entity.pdbx_description
1 polymer ?
#
loop_
_entity_poly.entity_id
_entity_poly.type
_entity_poly.pdbx_seq_one_letter_code
_entity_poly.pdbx_strand_id
1 'polypeptide(L)'
;MSSSSGDPSKLSEREWEQRLTPMQFQVLRLKGTERAGTGEYNKHKESGVYVCAGCKTPVYTSATKFDSGCGWPAFYDAIPGAIKVRRPLQSGSGAAASY
;
A
#
# COMPACT_ATOMS: atom_id res chain seq x y z
N MET A 1 28.20 5.63 -11.66
CA MET A 1 27.03 6.21 -12.37
C MET A 1 25.79 5.88 -11.56
N SER A 2 24.90 6.87 -11.40
CA SER A 2 23.47 6.72 -11.05
C SER A 2 23.17 6.33 -9.59
N SER A 3 22.32 7.02 -8.81
CA SER A 3 21.49 8.20 -9.02
C SER A 3 21.11 8.74 -7.64
N SER A 4 20.98 10.05 -7.48
CA SER A 4 20.43 10.70 -6.29
C SER A 4 19.04 10.17 -5.95
N SER A 5 18.96 9.20 -5.05
CA SER A 5 17.72 8.86 -4.34
C SER A 5 17.49 9.92 -3.27
N GLY A 6 16.80 11.01 -3.63
CA GLY A 6 16.32 11.97 -2.65
C GLY A 6 15.44 11.26 -1.63
N ASP A 7 15.73 11.43 -0.34
CA ASP A 7 14.99 10.78 0.74
C ASP A 7 13.48 11.12 0.62
N PRO A 8 12.58 10.13 0.45
CA PRO A 8 11.14 10.40 0.35
C PRO A 8 10.58 11.08 1.62
N SER A 9 11.28 10.93 2.74
CA SER A 9 10.96 11.57 4.01
C SER A 9 11.19 13.09 4.03
N LYS A 10 11.93 13.66 3.07
CA LYS A 10 12.24 15.10 3.00
C LYS A 10 11.31 15.89 2.07
N LEU A 11 10.45 15.20 1.31
CA LEU A 11 9.54 15.83 0.36
C LEU A 11 8.36 16.50 1.09
N SER A 12 8.02 17.72 0.65
CA SER A 12 6.84 18.44 1.15
C SER A 12 5.54 17.83 0.63
N GLU A 13 4.40 18.17 1.26
CA GLU A 13 3.09 17.68 0.83
C GLU A 13 2.77 18.09 -0.62
N ARG A 14 3.13 19.31 -1.01
CA ARG A 14 2.95 19.81 -2.39
C ARG A 14 3.77 19.03 -3.40
N GLU A 15 5.01 18.67 -3.06
CA GLU A 15 5.83 17.84 -3.94
C GLU A 15 5.24 16.42 -4.08
N TRP A 16 4.68 15.87 -3.01
CA TRP A 16 3.98 14.59 -3.07
C TRP A 16 2.71 14.67 -3.91
N GLU A 17 1.94 15.74 -3.79
CA GLU A 17 0.75 16.01 -4.59
C GLU A 17 1.08 16.14 -6.09
N GLN A 18 2.24 16.70 -6.44
CA GLN A 18 2.71 16.75 -7.83
C GLN A 18 3.26 15.41 -8.34
N ARG A 19 3.82 14.56 -7.46
CA ARG A 19 4.40 13.26 -7.82
C ARG A 19 3.38 12.12 -7.88
N LEU A 20 2.32 12.21 -7.09
CA LEU A 20 1.31 11.17 -6.93
C LEU A 20 0.01 11.61 -7.58
N THR A 21 -0.80 10.64 -8.02
CA THR A 21 -2.18 10.95 -8.39
C THR A 21 -2.96 11.40 -7.14
N PRO A 22 -4.04 12.20 -7.27
CA PRO A 22 -4.83 12.64 -6.13
C PRO A 22 -5.30 11.46 -5.25
N MET A 23 -5.65 10.33 -5.87
CA MET A 23 -6.04 9.13 -5.14
C MET A 23 -4.87 8.49 -4.38
N GLN A 24 -3.70 8.37 -5.01
CA GLN A 24 -2.49 7.86 -4.35
C GLN A 24 -2.05 8.75 -3.19
N PHE A 25 -2.14 10.08 -3.35
CA PHE A 25 -1.83 11.03 -2.29
C PHE A 25 -2.80 10.86 -1.11
N GLN A 26 -4.11 10.79 -1.37
CA GLN A 26 -5.11 10.56 -0.31
C GLN A 26 -4.85 9.25 0.44
N VAL A 27 -4.56 8.16 -0.26
CA VAL A 27 -4.31 6.86 0.38
C VAL A 27 -3.00 6.84 1.16
N LEU A 28 -1.89 7.29 0.55
CA LEU A 28 -0.56 7.19 1.15
C LEU A 28 -0.29 8.23 2.23
N ARG A 29 -0.82 9.45 2.07
CA ARG A 29 -0.52 10.59 2.97
C ARG A 29 -1.66 10.88 3.93
N LEU A 30 -2.91 10.87 3.45
CA LEU A 30 -4.09 11.14 4.28
C LEU A 30 -4.67 9.88 4.94
N LYS A 31 -4.02 8.71 4.76
CA LYS A 31 -4.51 7.40 5.25
C LYS A 31 -5.94 7.11 4.77
N GLY A 32 -6.29 7.63 3.59
CA GLY A 32 -7.55 7.32 2.94
C GLY A 32 -7.57 5.88 2.45
N THR A 33 -8.77 5.42 2.09
CA THR A 33 -8.98 4.11 1.50
C THR A 33 -9.67 4.31 0.16
N GLU A 34 -9.14 3.70 -0.90
CA GLU A 34 -9.79 3.73 -2.20
C GLU A 34 -11.17 3.07 -2.13
N ARG A 35 -12.08 3.44 -3.05
CA ARG A 35 -13.37 2.77 -3.11
C ARG A 35 -13.19 1.30 -3.50
N ALA A 36 -13.98 0.42 -2.89
CA ALA A 36 -13.97 -1.00 -3.23
C ALA A 36 -14.23 -1.20 -4.73
N GLY A 37 -13.44 -2.05 -5.37
CA GLY A 37 -13.62 -2.43 -6.76
C GLY A 37 -13.09 -1.42 -7.79
N THR A 38 -12.65 -0.23 -7.38
CA THR A 38 -12.20 0.83 -8.32
C THR A 38 -10.70 0.87 -8.54
N GLY A 39 -9.91 0.21 -7.68
CA GLY A 39 -8.45 0.21 -7.81
C GLY A 39 -7.97 -0.57 -9.04
N GLU A 40 -7.06 0.03 -9.81
CA GLU A 40 -6.45 -0.58 -11.02
C GLU A 40 -5.82 -1.96 -10.71
N TYR A 41 -5.16 -2.07 -9.56
CA TYR A 41 -4.50 -3.31 -9.14
C TYR A 41 -5.41 -4.33 -8.48
N ASN A 42 -6.70 -4.03 -8.29
CA ASN A 42 -7.65 -4.95 -7.67
C ASN A 42 -7.80 -6.22 -8.55
N LYS A 43 -8.15 -6.04 -9.82
CA LYS A 43 -8.32 -7.14 -10.80
C LYS A 43 -7.05 -7.46 -11.59
N HIS A 44 -5.95 -6.79 -11.30
CA HIS A 44 -4.67 -7.05 -11.95
C HIS A 44 -4.12 -8.43 -11.55
N LYS A 45 -3.83 -9.27 -12.53
CA LYS A 45 -3.32 -10.64 -12.35
C LYS A 45 -2.02 -10.91 -13.11
N GLU A 46 -1.41 -9.88 -13.69
CA GLU A 46 -0.13 -10.07 -14.38
C GLU A 46 1.00 -10.35 -13.41
N SER A 47 2.01 -11.08 -13.91
CA SER A 47 3.18 -11.45 -13.15
C SER A 47 4.14 -10.26 -13.03
N GLY A 48 4.59 -9.96 -11.81
CA GLY A 48 5.45 -8.82 -11.56
C GLY A 48 5.67 -8.54 -10.07
N VAL A 49 6.23 -7.37 -9.78
CA VAL A 49 6.50 -6.90 -8.42
C VAL A 49 5.75 -5.61 -8.17
N TYR A 50 4.99 -5.57 -7.08
CA TYR A 50 4.32 -4.38 -6.62
C TYR A 50 5.30 -3.54 -5.82
N VAL A 51 5.49 -2.31 -6.28
CA VAL A 51 6.39 -1.33 -5.65
C VAL A 51 5.58 -0.25 -4.95
N CYS A 52 6.12 0.27 -3.85
CA CYS A 52 5.55 1.43 -3.17
C CYS A 52 5.47 2.60 -4.15
N ALA A 53 4.28 3.18 -4.35
CA ALA A 53 4.13 4.28 -5.29
C ALA A 53 4.95 5.53 -4.89
N GLY A 54 5.23 5.70 -3.60
CA GLY A 54 6.06 6.79 -3.08
C GLY A 54 7.57 6.58 -3.22
N CYS A 55 8.12 5.55 -2.58
CA CYS A 55 9.57 5.32 -2.52
C CYS A 55 10.10 4.32 -3.56
N LYS A 56 9.23 3.75 -4.38
CA LYS A 56 9.55 2.74 -5.42
C LYS A 56 10.23 1.47 -4.89
N THR A 57 10.22 1.24 -3.57
CA THR A 57 10.72 0.02 -2.96
C THR A 57 9.76 -1.15 -3.25
N PRO A 58 10.24 -2.33 -3.65
CA PRO A 58 9.41 -3.50 -3.84
C PRO A 58 8.82 -3.97 -2.51
N VAL A 59 7.50 -4.18 -2.47
CA VAL A 59 6.75 -4.53 -1.24
C VAL A 59 6.06 -5.88 -1.33
N TYR A 60 5.47 -6.20 -2.48
CA TYR A 60 4.76 -7.47 -2.71
C TYR A 60 5.12 -8.05 -4.07
N THR A 61 4.88 -9.34 -4.26
CA THR A 61 5.03 -10.00 -5.56
C THR A 61 3.67 -10.45 -6.05
N SER A 62 3.50 -10.57 -7.36
CA SER A 62 2.27 -11.12 -7.94
C SER A 62 2.02 -12.57 -7.51
N ALA A 63 3.07 -13.33 -7.18
CA ALA A 63 2.97 -14.70 -6.68
C ALA A 63 2.25 -14.78 -5.32
N THR A 64 2.33 -13.71 -4.52
CA THR A 64 1.67 -13.63 -3.22
C THR A 64 0.29 -12.99 -3.29
N LYS A 65 -0.12 -12.51 -4.47
CA LYS A 65 -1.43 -11.91 -4.71
C LYS A 65 -2.51 -12.98 -4.83
N PHE A 66 -3.64 -12.75 -4.17
CA PHE A 66 -4.82 -13.59 -4.31
C PHE A 66 -6.08 -12.73 -4.38
N ASP A 67 -7.16 -13.33 -4.87
CA ASP A 67 -8.47 -12.67 -4.92
C ASP A 67 -9.25 -13.04 -3.66
N SER A 68 -9.44 -12.08 -2.77
CA SER A 68 -10.20 -12.25 -1.53
C SER A 68 -11.69 -11.92 -1.69
N GLY A 69 -12.11 -11.41 -2.85
CA GLY A 69 -13.46 -10.88 -3.06
C GLY A 69 -13.80 -9.62 -2.25
N CYS A 70 -12.88 -9.04 -1.47
CA CYS A 70 -13.18 -7.88 -0.62
C CYS A 70 -13.28 -6.55 -1.38
N GLY A 71 -12.79 -6.52 -2.63
CA GLY A 71 -12.78 -5.32 -3.48
C GLY A 71 -11.46 -4.53 -3.46
N TRP A 72 -10.43 -5.01 -2.75
CA TRP A 72 -9.08 -4.44 -2.75
C TRP A 72 -8.03 -5.53 -3.03
N PRO A 73 -6.83 -5.16 -3.55
CA PRO A 73 -5.76 -6.12 -3.77
C PRO A 73 -5.32 -6.75 -2.45
N ALA A 74 -5.37 -8.09 -2.38
CA ALA A 74 -4.97 -8.87 -1.22
C ALA A 74 -3.69 -9.66 -1.51
N PHE A 75 -2.81 -9.71 -0.52
CA PHE A 75 -1.54 -10.45 -0.58
C PHE A 75 -1.38 -11.25 0.72
N TYR A 76 -0.97 -12.52 0.60
CA TYR A 76 -0.77 -13.37 1.78
C TYR A 76 0.65 -13.26 2.36
N ASP A 77 1.61 -12.78 1.56
CA ASP A 77 3.00 -12.64 1.97
C ASP A 77 3.64 -11.39 1.33
N ALA A 78 4.58 -10.80 2.06
CA ALA A 78 5.26 -9.56 1.70
C ALA A 78 6.76 -9.77 1.65
N ILE A 79 7.45 -8.93 0.88
CA ILE A 79 8.92 -8.98 0.81
C ILE A 79 9.50 -8.71 2.21
N PRO A 80 10.38 -9.59 2.73
CA PRO A 80 10.89 -9.48 4.09
C PRO A 80 11.64 -8.17 4.28
N GLY A 81 11.27 -7.42 5.33
CA GLY A 81 11.86 -6.11 5.65
C GLY A 81 11.33 -4.93 4.83
N ALA A 82 10.48 -5.16 3.82
CA ALA A 82 9.91 -4.07 3.02
C ALA A 82 8.72 -3.37 3.69
N ILE A 83 8.04 -4.04 4.63
CA ILE A 83 6.80 -3.55 5.24
C ILE A 83 6.96 -3.43 6.75
N LYS A 84 6.64 -2.24 7.27
CA LYS A 84 6.54 -1.99 8.71
C LYS A 84 5.10 -2.15 9.15
N VAL A 85 4.80 -3.27 9.79
CA VAL A 85 3.47 -3.53 10.37
C VAL A 85 3.31 -2.70 11.63
N ARG A 86 2.31 -1.80 11.64
CA ARG A 86 1.88 -1.09 12.84
C ARG A 86 0.64 -1.78 13.38
N ARG A 87 0.79 -2.51 14.49
CA ARG A 87 -0.38 -3.04 15.20
C ARG A 87 -1.18 -1.86 15.77
N PRO A 88 -2.52 -1.84 15.61
CA PRO A 88 -3.32 -0.89 16.37
C PRO A 88 -3.02 -1.10 17.85
N LEU A 89 -2.84 0.00 18.59
CA LEU A 89 -2.66 -0.07 20.04
C LEU A 89 -3.88 -0.83 20.56
N GLN A 90 -3.66 -1.97 21.22
CA GLN A 90 -4.73 -2.73 21.85
C GLN A 90 -5.20 -1.92 23.07
N SER A 91 -6.00 -0.88 22.83
CA SER A 91 -6.82 -0.29 23.88
C SER A 91 -7.91 -1.31 24.16
N GLY A 92 -7.90 -1.84 25.38
CA GLY A 92 -8.67 -3.01 25.77
C GLY A 92 -10.19 -2.87 25.62
N SER A 93 -10.82 -4.03 25.84
CA SER A 93 -12.25 -4.26 26.06
C SER A 93 -13.10 -4.49 24.80
N GLY A 94 -13.12 -5.78 24.40
CA GLY A 94 -14.33 -6.50 24.04
C GLY A 94 -14.96 -6.20 22.69
N ALA A 95 -14.85 -7.13 21.74
CA ALA A 95 -15.85 -7.27 20.69
C ALA A 95 -15.92 -8.72 20.20
N ALA A 96 -17.04 -9.34 20.56
CA ALA A 96 -17.76 -10.42 19.90
C ALA A 96 -17.02 -11.20 18.80
N ALA A 97 -16.75 -12.47 19.11
CA ALA A 97 -16.93 -13.51 18.12
C ALA A 97 -18.42 -13.57 17.78
N SER A 98 -18.78 -13.25 16.54
CA SER A 98 -20.03 -13.73 15.96
C SER A 98 -19.68 -14.90 15.05
N TYR A 99 -20.34 -16.01 15.36
CA TYR A 99 -20.36 -17.30 14.69
C TYR A 99 -20.78 -17.19 13.22
#